data_AF-A0A7Z8Z888-F1
#
_entry.id   AF-A0A7Z8Z888-F1
#
_cell.length_a   1.000
_cell.length_b   1.000
_cell.length_c   1.000
_cell.angle_alpha   90.00
_cell.angle_beta   90.00
_cell.angle_gamma   90.00
#
_symmetry.space_group_name_H-M   'P 1'
#
loop_
_entity.id
_entity.type
_entity.pdbx_description
1 polymer ?
#
loop_
_entity_poly.entity_id
_entity_poly.type
_entity_poly.pdbx_seq_one_letter_code
_entity_poly.pdbx_strand_id
1 'polypeptide(L)'
;MTNPDEYFQAGIIVFNVGQMVKEDTFSLLMATLKAKKYWFLDQDIMNKVFFGRVKFLPLEWNVYHGNGNTDDFFPNLKFSTFMRFLQARSNPKMIHYAGENKPWNTDKVDFYDDFFENIAHTPWEQEVYYRQLPVTSVMHSHGAETQRAVLMQTKIKSALMPYVNKYAPVGSPRRNTLTKYYYKVRRSILG
;
A
#
# COMPACT_ATOMS: atom_id res chain seq x y z
N MET A 1 -0.66 3.06 -20.57
CA MET A 1 -0.61 4.48 -20.19
C MET A 1 0.68 5.04 -20.73
N THR A 2 0.65 6.22 -21.35
CA THR A 2 1.84 6.88 -21.92
C THR A 2 2.63 7.65 -20.87
N ASN A 3 1.99 8.04 -19.76
CA ASN A 3 2.61 8.69 -18.60
C ASN A 3 2.26 7.93 -17.30
N PRO A 4 3.19 7.17 -16.70
CA PRO A 4 2.95 6.45 -15.44
C PRO A 4 2.72 7.37 -14.23
N ASP A 5 3.16 8.63 -14.27
CA ASP A 5 3.03 9.56 -13.14
C ASP A 5 1.58 10.05 -12.93
N GLU A 6 0.68 9.78 -13.90
CA GLU A 6 -0.75 10.08 -13.81
C GLU A 6 -1.57 8.96 -13.15
N TYR A 7 -0.91 7.90 -12.69
CA TYR A 7 -1.60 6.83 -11.97
C TYR A 7 -2.10 7.33 -10.61
N PHE A 8 -3.41 7.27 -10.38
CA PHE A 8 -4.05 7.69 -9.13
C PHE A 8 -4.45 6.50 -8.24
N GLN A 9 -4.57 6.78 -6.94
CA GLN A 9 -4.98 5.82 -5.93
C GLN A 9 -6.51 5.82 -5.77
N ALA A 10 -7.12 4.64 -5.65
CA ALA A 10 -8.58 4.49 -5.61
C ALA A 10 -9.25 4.58 -4.22
N GLY A 11 -8.52 4.90 -3.16
CA GLY A 11 -9.02 4.96 -1.78
C GLY A 11 -9.91 6.17 -1.49
N ILE A 12 -9.85 7.21 -2.32
CA ILE A 12 -10.84 8.29 -2.36
C ILE A 12 -10.98 8.78 -3.81
N ILE A 13 -12.23 8.88 -4.26
CA ILE A 13 -12.55 9.34 -5.62
C ILE A 13 -13.81 10.20 -5.54
N VAL A 14 -13.78 11.36 -6.21
CA VAL A 14 -14.98 12.17 -6.45
C VAL A 14 -15.39 11.96 -7.90
N PHE A 15 -16.48 11.21 -8.11
CA PHE A 15 -16.97 10.91 -9.44
C PHE A 15 -17.83 12.05 -10.00
N ASN A 16 -17.53 12.49 -11.23
CA ASN A 16 -18.46 13.30 -12.01
C ASN A 16 -19.50 12.39 -12.67
N VAL A 17 -20.49 11.95 -11.88
CA VAL A 17 -21.51 10.99 -12.33
C VAL A 17 -22.29 11.53 -13.53
N GLY A 18 -22.61 12.83 -13.56
CA GLY A 18 -23.32 13.44 -14.68
C GLY A 18 -22.57 13.31 -16.01
N GLN A 19 -21.25 13.47 -16.00
CA GLN A 19 -20.42 13.24 -17.18
C GLN A 19 -20.31 11.75 -17.52
N MET A 20 -20.15 10.89 -16.51
CA MET A 20 -20.05 9.44 -16.71
C MET A 20 -21.31 8.84 -17.37
N VAL A 21 -22.49 9.34 -17.00
CA VAL A 21 -23.77 8.94 -17.62
C VAL A 21 -23.83 9.38 -19.07
N LYS A 22 -23.46 10.62 -19.39
CA LYS A 22 -23.45 11.14 -20.78
C LYS A 22 -22.52 10.34 -21.70
N GLU A 23 -21.41 9.84 -21.17
CA GLU A 23 -20.40 9.11 -21.95
C GLU A 23 -20.56 7.58 -21.91
N ASP A 24 -21.60 7.06 -21.23
CA ASP A 24 -21.76 5.63 -20.95
C ASP A 24 -20.47 4.97 -20.38
N THR A 25 -19.84 5.68 -19.46
CA THR A 25 -18.55 5.28 -18.88
C THR A 25 -18.62 3.94 -18.16
N PHE A 26 -19.78 3.61 -17.59
CA PHE A 26 -19.99 2.32 -16.91
C PHE A 26 -19.81 1.13 -17.85
N SER A 27 -20.37 1.18 -19.06
CA SER A 27 -20.19 0.13 -20.06
C SER A 27 -18.72 -0.06 -20.42
N LEU A 28 -17.96 1.04 -20.52
CA LEU A 28 -16.52 0.98 -20.79
C LEU A 28 -15.73 0.36 -19.63
N LEU A 29 -16.07 0.68 -18.37
CA LEU A 29 -15.49 0.01 -17.20
C LEU A 29 -15.77 -1.49 -17.21
N MET A 30 -17.00 -1.90 -17.53
CA MET A 30 -17.39 -3.31 -17.60
C MET A 30 -16.71 -4.05 -18.75
N ALA A 31 -16.62 -3.45 -19.93
CA ALA A 31 -15.88 -4.02 -21.05
C ALA A 31 -14.39 -4.19 -20.70
N THR A 32 -13.81 -3.19 -20.02
CA THR A 32 -12.41 -3.21 -19.58
C THR A 32 -12.16 -4.30 -18.54
N LEU A 33 -13.07 -4.47 -17.57
CA LEU A 33 -13.05 -5.54 -16.57
C LEU A 33 -13.09 -6.93 -17.21
N LYS A 34 -13.98 -7.13 -18.20
CA LYS A 34 -14.15 -8.43 -18.88
C LYS A 34 -12.98 -8.80 -19.77
N ALA A 35 -12.23 -7.81 -20.26
CA ALA A 35 -11.14 -8.05 -21.22
C ALA A 35 -9.97 -8.86 -20.65
N LYS A 36 -9.64 -8.67 -19.37
CA LYS A 36 -8.56 -9.42 -18.68
C LYS A 36 -8.57 -9.17 -17.17
N LYS A 37 -7.77 -9.95 -16.45
CA LYS A 37 -7.42 -9.67 -15.05
C LYS A 37 -6.34 -8.60 -14.94
N TYR A 38 -6.51 -7.69 -13.98
CA TYR A 38 -5.55 -6.63 -13.66
C TYR A 38 -4.88 -6.90 -12.32
N TRP A 39 -3.71 -6.31 -12.09
CA TRP A 39 -2.94 -6.55 -10.87
C TRP A 39 -3.63 -5.88 -9.68
N PHE A 40 -3.93 -4.58 -9.79
CA PHE A 40 -4.68 -3.82 -8.79
C PHE A 40 -6.16 -3.71 -9.17
N LEU A 41 -6.76 -4.83 -9.60
CA LEU A 41 -8.19 -5.02 -9.82
C LEU A 41 -8.88 -3.79 -10.48
N ASP A 42 -9.83 -3.18 -9.77
CA ASP A 42 -10.61 -2.03 -10.19
C ASP A 42 -9.80 -0.73 -10.28
N GLN A 43 -8.79 -0.54 -9.42
CA GLN A 43 -7.90 0.63 -9.49
C GLN A 43 -7.17 0.70 -10.85
N ASP A 44 -6.67 -0.43 -11.35
CA ASP A 44 -6.03 -0.49 -12.67
C ASP A 44 -7.02 -0.23 -13.81
N ILE A 45 -8.24 -0.75 -13.68
CA ILE A 45 -9.32 -0.53 -14.66
C ILE A 45 -9.67 0.95 -14.74
N MET A 46 -9.86 1.61 -13.59
CA MET A 46 -10.19 3.03 -13.54
C MET A 46 -9.02 3.89 -14.05
N ASN A 47 -7.77 3.56 -13.68
CA ASN A 47 -6.61 4.27 -14.22
C ASN A 47 -6.48 4.12 -15.74
N LYS A 48 -6.92 2.98 -16.31
CA LYS A 48 -6.95 2.78 -17.77
C LYS A 48 -8.08 3.59 -18.42
N VAL A 49 -9.29 3.54 -17.86
CA VAL A 49 -10.49 4.17 -18.45
C VAL A 49 -10.51 5.69 -18.28
N PHE A 50 -9.94 6.21 -17.18
CA PHE A 50 -9.92 7.63 -16.89
C PHE A 50 -8.60 8.33 -17.25
N PHE A 51 -7.65 7.61 -17.86
CA PHE A 51 -6.35 8.18 -18.24
C PHE A 51 -6.49 9.49 -19.03
N GLY A 52 -5.75 10.53 -18.64
CA GLY A 52 -5.84 11.87 -19.24
C GLY A 52 -7.09 12.68 -18.89
N ARG A 53 -7.97 12.18 -18.01
CA ARG A 53 -9.25 12.81 -17.64
C ARG A 53 -9.45 12.95 -16.12
N VAL A 54 -8.37 12.93 -15.36
CA VAL A 54 -8.37 12.99 -13.89
C VAL A 54 -7.94 14.37 -13.40
N LYS A 55 -8.71 14.94 -12.48
CA LYS A 55 -8.25 16.08 -11.66
C LYS A 55 -7.64 15.53 -10.36
N PHE A 56 -6.34 15.70 -10.20
CA PHE A 56 -5.62 15.19 -9.03
C PHE A 56 -5.93 16.01 -7.78
N LEU A 57 -6.32 15.33 -6.70
CA LEU A 57 -6.49 15.94 -5.39
C LEU A 57 -5.13 16.14 -4.69
N PRO A 58 -5.04 17.13 -3.79
CA PRO A 58 -3.91 17.24 -2.86
C PRO A 58 -3.71 15.96 -2.04
N LEU A 59 -2.47 15.66 -1.67
CA LEU A 59 -2.10 14.38 -1.03
C LEU A 59 -2.66 14.23 0.39
N GLU A 60 -2.96 15.36 1.04
CA GLU A 60 -3.59 15.45 2.36
C GLU A 60 -4.96 14.74 2.40
N TRP A 61 -5.61 14.56 1.25
CA TRP A 61 -6.89 13.85 1.15
C TRP A 61 -6.76 12.33 1.07
N ASN A 62 -5.56 11.76 1.04
CA ASN A 62 -5.36 10.32 0.97
C ASN A 62 -4.00 9.94 1.56
N VAL A 63 -3.86 10.18 2.86
CA VAL A 63 -2.58 10.00 3.56
C VAL A 63 -2.42 8.56 3.99
N TYR A 64 -1.38 7.89 3.48
CA TYR A 64 -1.04 6.55 3.94
C TYR A 64 -0.57 6.57 5.39
N HIS A 65 -1.17 5.71 6.20
CA HIS A 65 -0.76 5.56 7.59
C HIS A 65 0.64 4.94 7.73
N GLY A 66 1.11 4.15 6.75
CA GLY A 66 2.48 3.61 6.73
C GLY A 66 2.61 2.14 7.12
N ASN A 67 1.51 1.47 7.48
CA ASN A 67 1.46 0.02 7.72
C ASN A 67 2.49 -0.47 8.75
N GLY A 68 2.78 0.35 9.77
CA GLY A 68 3.74 0.08 10.85
C GLY A 68 5.20 0.33 10.50
N ASN A 69 5.53 0.76 9.28
CA ASN A 69 6.88 1.21 8.92
C ASN A 69 6.85 2.21 7.75
N THR A 70 7.06 3.48 8.07
CA THR A 70 7.20 4.54 7.06
C THR A 70 8.60 4.69 6.50
N ASP A 71 9.61 4.08 7.12
CA ASP A 71 11.03 4.39 6.90
C ASP A 71 11.68 3.50 5.83
N ASP A 72 11.05 2.36 5.49
CA ASP A 72 11.59 1.44 4.49
C ASP A 72 11.24 1.85 3.05
N PHE A 73 9.98 2.20 2.79
CA PHE A 73 9.49 2.40 1.41
C PHE A 73 9.50 3.87 0.99
N PHE A 74 8.92 4.76 1.79
CA PHE A 74 8.65 6.14 1.40
C PHE A 74 9.93 6.99 1.19
N PRO A 75 11.02 6.83 1.97
CA PRO A 75 12.26 7.57 1.75
C PRO A 75 12.97 7.25 0.42
N ASN A 76 12.63 6.12 -0.21
CA ASN A 76 13.19 5.73 -1.50
C ASN A 76 12.44 6.34 -2.70
N LEU A 77 11.39 7.12 -2.46
CA LEU A 77 10.69 7.87 -3.50
C LEU A 77 11.55 9.04 -4.01
N LYS A 78 11.20 9.59 -5.17
CA LYS A 78 11.76 10.87 -5.63
C LYS A 78 11.64 11.91 -4.52
N PHE A 79 12.71 12.65 -4.23
CA PHE A 79 12.77 13.58 -3.10
C PHE A 79 11.57 14.54 -3.03
N SER A 80 11.14 15.11 -4.16
CA SER A 80 9.95 15.98 -4.20
C SER A 80 8.66 15.26 -3.78
N THR A 81 8.51 13.98 -4.13
CA THR A 81 7.35 13.17 -3.75
C THR A 81 7.42 12.83 -2.26
N PHE A 82 8.60 12.48 -1.76
CA PHE A 82 8.81 12.22 -0.33
C PHE A 82 8.52 13.45 0.53
N MET A 83 8.97 14.64 0.13
CA MET A 83 8.66 15.89 0.84
C MET A 83 7.16 16.18 0.86
N ARG A 84 6.47 16.01 -0.27
CA ARG A 84 4.99 16.14 -0.33
C ARG A 84 4.30 15.14 0.59
N PHE A 85 4.80 13.92 0.68
CA PHE A 85 4.29 12.89 1.59
C PHE A 85 4.46 13.30 3.06
N LEU A 86 5.64 13.78 3.47
CA LEU A 86 5.87 14.28 4.83
C LEU A 86 4.95 15.48 5.15
N GLN A 87 4.82 16.42 4.22
CA GLN A 87 3.93 17.57 4.37
C GLN A 87 2.48 17.12 4.56
N ALA A 88 2.00 16.18 3.74
CA ALA A 88 0.63 15.69 3.84
C ALA A 88 0.34 14.99 5.17
N ARG A 89 1.34 14.29 5.73
CA ARG A 89 1.24 13.65 7.05
C ARG A 89 1.23 14.62 8.22
N SER A 90 1.76 15.83 8.06
CA SER A 90 1.75 16.84 9.13
C SER A 90 0.37 17.45 9.40
N ASN A 91 -0.53 17.38 8.41
CA ASN A 91 -1.90 17.88 8.53
C ASN A 91 -2.85 17.10 7.60
N PRO A 92 -3.14 15.82 7.91
CA PRO A 92 -3.98 14.98 7.08
C PRO A 92 -5.44 15.44 7.11
N LYS A 93 -6.12 15.38 5.96
CA LYS A 93 -7.58 15.57 5.85
C LYS A 93 -8.33 14.23 5.83
N MET A 94 -7.66 13.18 5.38
CA MET A 94 -8.13 11.80 5.47
C MET A 94 -6.93 10.87 5.61
N ILE A 95 -7.02 9.95 6.58
CA ILE A 95 -6.03 8.91 6.84
C ILE A 95 -6.52 7.60 6.23
N HIS A 96 -5.70 7.04 5.34
CA HIS A 96 -5.96 5.78 4.67
C HIS A 96 -5.14 4.66 5.35
N TYR A 97 -5.81 3.84 6.15
CA TYR A 97 -5.24 2.63 6.76
C TYR A 97 -5.07 1.49 5.73
N ALA A 98 -4.39 1.76 4.61
CA ALA A 98 -4.09 0.76 3.57
C ALA A 98 -3.02 -0.24 4.03
N GLY A 99 -3.07 -1.47 3.52
CA GLY A 99 -2.14 -2.54 3.89
C GLY A 99 -2.72 -3.57 4.86
N GLU A 100 -1.86 -4.35 5.48
CA GLU A 100 -2.20 -5.50 6.33
C GLU A 100 -2.41 -5.11 7.81
N ASN A 101 -1.61 -4.18 8.31
CA ASN A 101 -1.66 -3.71 9.69
C ASN A 101 -2.79 -2.70 9.82
N LYS A 102 -3.87 -3.12 10.48
CA LYS A 102 -5.07 -2.31 10.68
C LYS A 102 -5.16 -1.84 12.13
N PRO A 103 -5.65 -0.62 12.38
CA PRO A 103 -5.71 -0.08 13.73
C PRO A 103 -6.73 -0.82 14.61
N TRP A 104 -7.69 -1.55 14.03
CA TRP A 104 -8.56 -2.46 14.80
C TRP A 104 -7.92 -3.81 15.15
N ASN A 105 -6.74 -4.14 14.60
CA ASN A 105 -6.01 -5.38 14.89
C ASN A 105 -4.78 -5.15 15.78
N THR A 106 -4.20 -3.95 15.74
CA THR A 106 -2.99 -3.61 16.50
C THR A 106 -2.92 -2.11 16.72
N ASP A 107 -2.41 -1.73 17.89
CA ASP A 107 -2.04 -0.38 18.29
C ASP A 107 -0.69 0.10 17.72
N LYS A 108 0.10 -0.80 17.13
CA LYS A 108 1.45 -0.52 16.62
C LYS A 108 1.43 0.02 15.19
N VAL A 109 0.60 1.03 14.96
CA VAL A 109 0.46 1.71 13.67
C VAL A 109 0.37 3.21 13.86
N ASP A 110 0.91 3.99 12.92
CA ASP A 110 0.75 5.44 12.97
C ASP A 110 -0.72 5.84 12.84
N PHE A 111 -1.06 7.01 13.39
CA PHE A 111 -2.42 7.53 13.45
C PHE A 111 -3.40 6.57 14.16
N TYR A 112 -2.93 5.72 15.08
CA TYR A 112 -3.83 4.87 15.85
C TYR A 112 -4.84 5.68 16.67
N ASP A 113 -4.38 6.75 17.31
CA ASP A 113 -5.22 7.61 18.14
C ASP A 113 -6.35 8.25 17.32
N ASP A 114 -6.11 8.67 16.07
CA ASP A 114 -7.16 9.17 15.17
C ASP A 114 -8.24 8.11 14.90
N PHE A 115 -7.86 6.84 14.75
CA PHE A 115 -8.83 5.75 14.62
C PHE A 115 -9.58 5.52 15.94
N PHE A 116 -8.85 5.46 17.05
CA PHE A 116 -9.41 5.15 18.36
C PHE A 116 -10.39 6.23 18.82
N GLU A 117 -10.11 7.51 18.58
CA GLU A 117 -11.01 8.63 18.85
C GLU A 117 -12.37 8.45 18.17
N ASN A 118 -12.40 7.90 16.94
CA ASN A 118 -13.63 7.68 16.18
C ASN A 118 -14.39 6.40 16.57
N ILE A 119 -13.75 5.47 17.27
CA ILE A 119 -14.40 4.23 17.74
C ILE A 119 -14.77 4.28 19.22
N ALA A 120 -14.14 5.18 20.00
CA ALA A 120 -14.44 5.40 21.40
C ALA A 120 -15.93 5.72 21.58
N HIS A 121 -16.54 5.14 22.62
CA HIS A 121 -17.95 5.29 22.96
C HIS A 121 -18.93 4.76 21.90
N THR A 122 -18.45 3.99 20.93
CA THR A 122 -19.30 3.21 20.02
C THR A 122 -19.45 1.77 20.52
N PRO A 123 -20.47 1.02 20.08
CA PRO A 123 -20.60 -0.41 20.42
C PRO A 123 -19.39 -1.28 20.03
N TRP A 124 -18.53 -0.80 19.13
CA TRP A 124 -17.35 -1.52 18.65
C TRP A 124 -16.08 -1.27 19.47
N GLU A 125 -16.09 -0.32 20.40
CA GLU A 125 -14.92 0.00 21.24
C GLU A 125 -14.43 -1.24 22.00
N GLN A 126 -15.34 -1.95 22.67
CA GLN A 126 -15.01 -3.17 23.41
C GLN A 126 -14.48 -4.28 22.49
N GLU A 127 -15.05 -4.43 21.30
CA GLU A 127 -14.61 -5.43 20.33
C GLU A 127 -13.16 -5.18 19.91
N VAL A 128 -12.82 -3.92 19.59
CA VAL A 128 -11.46 -3.52 19.24
C VAL A 128 -10.50 -3.79 20.39
N TYR A 129 -10.87 -3.45 21.63
CA TYR A 129 -10.07 -3.75 22.81
C TYR A 129 -9.79 -5.25 22.96
N TYR A 130 -10.83 -6.10 22.95
CA TYR A 130 -10.68 -7.56 23.08
C TYR A 130 -9.86 -8.17 21.95
N ARG A 131 -9.97 -7.63 20.74
CA ARG A 131 -9.22 -8.07 19.56
C ARG A 131 -7.73 -7.76 19.65
N GLN A 132 -7.37 -6.70 20.37
CA GLN A 132 -5.98 -6.26 20.56
C GLN A 132 -5.34 -6.83 21.82
N LEU A 133 -6.14 -7.34 22.77
CA LEU A 133 -5.61 -8.01 23.94
C LEU A 133 -4.69 -9.17 23.49
N PRO A 134 -3.47 -9.26 24.04
CA PRO A 134 -2.66 -10.45 23.88
C PRO A 134 -3.49 -11.61 24.43
N VAL A 135 -3.75 -12.63 23.62
CA VAL A 135 -4.35 -13.87 24.13
C VAL A 135 -3.39 -14.40 25.19
N THR A 136 -3.70 -14.17 26.47
CA THR A 136 -3.06 -14.89 27.56
C THR A 136 -3.30 -16.36 27.28
N SER A 137 -2.20 -17.07 27.06
CA SER A 137 -2.05 -18.50 26.82
C SER A 137 -2.67 -19.34 27.95
N VAL A 138 -3.99 -19.38 28.02
CA VAL A 138 -4.72 -20.32 28.86
C VAL A 138 -5.32 -21.37 27.93
N MET A 139 -4.45 -22.20 27.34
CA MET A 139 -4.73 -23.58 26.95
C MET A 139 -3.44 -24.23 26.45
N HIS A 140 -2.92 -25.13 27.28
CA HIS A 140 -1.98 -26.22 27.03
C HIS A 140 -1.09 -26.18 25.78
N SER A 141 0.22 -26.10 26.05
CA SER A 141 1.26 -26.98 25.53
C SER A 141 0.81 -28.11 24.58
N HIS A 142 0.68 -27.77 23.30
CA HIS A 142 1.34 -28.50 22.23
C HIS A 142 1.80 -27.46 21.23
N GLY A 143 3.10 -27.19 21.22
CA GLY A 143 3.74 -26.35 20.22
C GLY A 143 3.52 -26.97 18.85
N ALA A 144 2.51 -26.48 18.14
CA ALA A 144 2.63 -26.31 16.72
C ALA A 144 3.13 -24.88 16.52
N GLU A 145 4.46 -24.70 16.60
CA GLU A 145 5.09 -23.67 15.77
C GLU A 145 4.53 -23.90 14.37
N THR A 146 3.54 -23.12 13.97
CA THR A 146 3.32 -22.93 12.55
C THR A 146 4.48 -22.05 12.14
N GLN A 147 5.64 -22.69 11.91
CA GLN A 147 6.69 -22.13 11.10
C GLN A 147 6.00 -21.74 9.80
N ARG A 148 5.59 -20.48 9.68
CA ARG A 148 5.22 -19.93 8.38
C ARG A 148 6.40 -20.27 7.50
N ALA A 149 6.21 -21.22 6.58
CA ALA A 149 7.28 -21.68 5.73
C ALA A 149 7.85 -20.44 5.05
N VAL A 150 9.01 -19.99 5.52
CA VAL A 150 9.66 -18.81 4.97
C VAL A 150 9.89 -19.16 3.51
N LEU A 151 9.19 -18.47 2.61
CA LEU A 151 9.27 -18.68 1.17
C LEU A 151 10.75 -18.81 0.80
N MET A 152 11.12 -19.79 -0.01
CA MET A 152 12.51 -20.05 -0.38
C MET A 152 13.21 -18.78 -0.89
N GLN A 153 12.46 -17.92 -1.59
CA GLN A 153 12.89 -16.60 -2.04
C GLN A 153 13.32 -15.67 -0.91
N THR A 154 12.59 -15.67 0.21
CA THR A 154 12.91 -14.87 1.40
C THR A 154 14.18 -15.38 2.09
N LYS A 155 14.37 -16.71 2.17
CA LYS A 155 15.63 -17.29 2.71
C LYS A 155 16.84 -16.90 1.85
N ILE A 156 16.71 -17.03 0.52
CA ILE A 156 17.76 -16.64 -0.44
C ILE A 156 18.04 -15.14 -0.34
N LYS A 157 17.00 -14.30 -0.29
CA LYS A 157 17.14 -12.86 -0.15
C LYS A 157 17.91 -12.53 1.13
N SER A 158 17.47 -13.02 2.29
CA SER A 158 18.11 -12.75 3.57
C SER A 158 19.57 -13.21 3.62
N ALA A 159 19.93 -14.31 2.96
CA ALA A 159 21.32 -14.76 2.85
C ALA A 159 22.19 -13.86 1.97
N LEU A 160 21.64 -13.32 0.88
CA LEU A 160 22.37 -12.46 -0.05
C LEU A 160 22.47 -11.01 0.43
N MET A 161 21.47 -10.51 1.17
CA MET A 161 21.37 -9.09 1.56
C MET A 161 22.61 -8.54 2.27
N PRO A 162 23.30 -9.25 3.19
CA PRO A 162 24.54 -8.77 3.80
C PRO A 162 25.64 -8.49 2.77
N TYR A 163 25.80 -9.37 1.78
CA TYR A 163 26.79 -9.21 0.72
C TYR A 163 26.42 -8.09 -0.24
N VAL A 164 25.14 -7.99 -0.61
CA VAL A 164 24.68 -6.89 -1.46
C VAL A 164 24.87 -5.56 -0.73
N ASN A 165 24.58 -5.48 0.56
CA ASN A 165 24.79 -4.25 1.34
C ASN A 165 26.29 -3.92 1.50
N LYS A 166 27.16 -4.92 1.63
CA LYS A 166 28.62 -4.74 1.68
C LYS A 166 29.21 -4.18 0.39
N TYR A 167 28.78 -4.68 -0.78
CA TYR A 167 29.40 -4.33 -2.07
C TYR A 167 28.61 -3.29 -2.89
N ALA A 168 27.33 -3.10 -2.57
CA ALA A 168 26.41 -2.15 -3.18
C ALA A 168 25.47 -1.59 -2.10
N PRO A 169 25.99 -0.69 -1.23
CA PRO A 169 25.22 -0.09 -0.16
C PRO A 169 24.03 0.72 -0.70
N VAL A 170 23.03 0.90 0.15
CA VAL A 170 21.80 1.65 -0.18
C VAL A 170 22.18 3.06 -0.66
N GLY A 171 21.60 3.49 -1.78
CA GLY A 171 21.90 4.79 -2.41
C GLY A 171 23.10 4.81 -3.36
N SER A 172 23.93 3.74 -3.43
CA SER A 172 25.06 3.72 -4.36
C SER A 172 24.64 3.57 -5.84
N PRO A 173 25.39 4.16 -6.80
CA PRO A 173 25.12 3.96 -8.23
C PRO A 173 25.11 2.47 -8.62
N ARG A 174 25.98 1.67 -7.99
CA ARG A 174 26.06 0.22 -8.18
C ARG A 174 24.78 -0.50 -7.73
N ARG A 175 24.17 -0.07 -6.61
CA ARG A 175 22.88 -0.60 -6.13
C ARG A 175 21.76 -0.28 -7.10
N ASN A 176 21.73 0.93 -7.66
CA ASN A 176 20.72 1.32 -8.66
C ASN A 176 20.82 0.47 -9.93
N THR A 177 22.03 0.21 -10.41
CA THR A 177 22.29 -0.67 -11.55
C THR A 177 21.84 -2.11 -11.27
N LEU A 178 22.25 -2.69 -10.13
CA LEU A 178 21.83 -4.02 -9.68
C LEU A 178 20.30 -4.17 -9.61
N THR A 179 19.64 -3.19 -8.99
CA THR A 179 18.17 -3.14 -8.89
C THR A 179 17.51 -3.08 -10.28
N LYS A 180 18.04 -2.25 -11.20
CA LYS A 180 17.52 -2.13 -12.58
C LYS A 180 17.59 -3.46 -13.33
N TYR A 181 18.71 -4.19 -13.25
CA TYR A 181 18.85 -5.49 -13.90
C TYR A 181 18.02 -6.58 -13.22
N TYR A 182 17.92 -6.58 -11.90
CA TYR A 182 17.04 -7.49 -11.15
C TYR A 182 15.59 -7.38 -11.62
N TYR A 183 15.04 -6.16 -11.71
CA TYR A 183 13.66 -5.97 -12.18
C TYR A 183 13.49 -6.26 -13.68
N LYS A 184 14.52 -6.05 -14.50
CA LYS A 184 14.52 -6.44 -15.92
C LYS A 184 14.39 -7.95 -16.08
N VAL A 185 15.22 -8.72 -15.38
CA VAL A 185 15.18 -10.19 -15.38
C VAL A 185 13.88 -10.71 -14.77
N ARG A 186 13.41 -10.10 -13.68
CA ARG A 186 12.16 -10.48 -13.02
C ARG A 186 10.94 -10.32 -13.94
N ARG A 187 10.84 -9.22 -14.71
CA ARG A 187 9.78 -9.03 -15.72
C ARG A 187 9.87 -10.09 -16.83
N SER A 188 11.06 -10.43 -17.30
CA SER A 188 11.23 -11.45 -18.34
C SER A 188 10.81 -12.86 -17.90
N ILE A 189 10.85 -13.18 -16.60
CA ILE A 189 10.51 -14.51 -16.08
C ILE A 189 9.05 -14.61 -15.62
N LEU A 190 8.46 -13.51 -15.13
CA LEU A 190 7.14 -13.52 -14.47
C LEU A 190 6.03 -12.78 -15.24
N GLY A 191 6.36 -12.08 -16.34
CA GLY A 191 5.44 -11.21 -17.09
C GLY A 191 5.45 -9.78 -16.57
#